data_AF-A0A533SW50-F1
#
_entry.id   AF-A0A533SW50-F1
#
_cell.length_a   1.000
_cell.length_b   1.000
_cell.length_c   1.000
_cell.angle_alpha   90.00
_cell.angle_beta   90.00
_cell.angle_gamma   90.00
#
_symmetry.space_group_name_H-M   'P 1'
#
loop_
_entity.id
_entity.type
_entity.pdbx_description
1 polymer ?
#
loop_
_entity_poly.entity_id
_entity_poly.type
_entity_poly.pdbx_seq_one_letter_code
_entity_poly.pdbx_strand_id
1 'polypeptide(L)' 'MSVTEVDLAAYDFFEIASVEEIPNGERIFLEIGSQPVVVFNIAGNFFAIGDVCTHDRG' A
#
# COMPACT_ATOMS: atom_id res chain seq x y z
N MET A 1 -18.84 8.80 16.30
CA MET A 1 -17.87 9.02 15.21
C MET A 1 -18.59 8.65 13.92
N SER A 2 -19.06 9.63 13.17
CA SER A 2 -19.66 9.39 11.85
C SER A 2 -18.54 9.00 10.90
N VAL A 3 -18.58 7.80 10.37
CA VAL A 3 -17.68 7.38 9.28
C VAL A 3 -18.06 8.23 8.07
N THR A 4 -17.13 9.05 7.59
CA THR A 4 -17.29 9.79 6.33
C THR A 4 -17.40 8.77 5.21
N GLU A 5 -18.46 8.82 4.42
CA GLU A 5 -18.58 8.01 3.21
C GLU A 5 -17.43 8.36 2.26
N VAL A 6 -16.71 7.34 1.79
CA VAL A 6 -15.62 7.51 0.83
C VAL A 6 -16.21 7.44 -0.58
N ASP A 7 -16.06 8.50 -1.37
CA ASP A 7 -16.41 8.48 -2.79
C ASP A 7 -15.34 7.73 -3.58
N LEU A 8 -15.62 6.47 -3.89
CA LEU A 8 -14.70 5.61 -4.63
C LEU A 8 -14.47 6.09 -6.07
N ALA A 9 -15.37 6.90 -6.65
CA ALA A 9 -15.20 7.42 -8.01
C ALA A 9 -14.09 8.49 -8.10
N ALA A 10 -13.64 9.03 -6.97
CA ALA A 10 -12.54 10.00 -6.90
C ALA A 10 -11.14 9.34 -6.85
N TYR A 11 -11.04 8.02 -6.93
CA TYR A 11 -9.79 7.26 -6.79
C TYR A 11 -9.56 6.30 -7.96
N ASP A 12 -8.29 6.15 -8.33
CA ASP A 12 -7.82 5.10 -9.25
C ASP A 12 -7.28 3.90 -8.47
N PHE A 13 -7.62 2.71 -8.92
CA PHE A 13 -7.17 1.45 -8.32
C PHE A 13 -6.23 0.73 -9.29
N PHE A 14 -5.06 0.33 -8.78
CA PHE A 14 -4.03 -0.37 -9.55
C PHE A 14 -3.90 -1.80 -9.03
N GLU A 15 -3.93 -2.77 -9.94
CA GLU A 15 -3.56 -4.15 -9.64
C GLU A 15 -2.03 -4.24 -9.59
N ILE A 16 -1.49 -4.76 -8.48
CA ILE A 16 -0.04 -4.70 -8.20
C ILE A 16 0.62 -6.08 -8.07
N ALA A 17 -0.12 -7.09 -7.59
CA ALA A 17 0.33 -8.48 -7.44
C ALA A 17 -0.83 -9.39 -7.03
N SER A 18 -0.66 -10.70 -7.19
CA SER A 18 -1.50 -11.72 -6.55
C SER A 18 -1.13 -11.90 -5.07
N VAL A 19 -2.02 -12.56 -4.31
CA VAL A 19 -1.78 -12.85 -2.88
C VAL A 19 -0.61 -13.83 -2.69
N GLU A 20 -0.42 -14.76 -3.63
CA GLU A 20 0.68 -15.73 -3.58
C GLU A 20 2.05 -15.10 -3.81
N GLU A 21 2.10 -13.96 -4.51
CA GLU A 21 3.32 -13.21 -4.78
C GLU A 21 3.83 -12.43 -3.55
N ILE A 22 2.95 -12.17 -2.57
CA ILE A 22 3.31 -11.50 -1.30
C ILE A 22 2.87 -12.37 -0.11
N PRO A 23 3.58 -13.47 0.19
CA PRO A 23 3.29 -14.29 1.37
C PRO A 23 3.35 -13.52 2.68
N ASN A 24 2.77 -14.06 3.74
CA ASN A 24 2.87 -13.47 5.08
C ASN A 24 4.33 -13.32 5.51
N GLY A 25 4.71 -12.13 5.95
CA GLY A 25 6.08 -11.73 6.30
C GLY A 25 6.83 -11.03 5.17
N GLU A 26 6.30 -11.06 3.94
CA GLU A 26 6.94 -10.47 2.77
C GLU A 26 6.39 -9.07 2.43
N ARG A 27 7.10 -8.42 1.52
CA ARG A 27 6.75 -7.10 0.99
C ARG A 27 7.10 -6.96 -0.49
N ILE A 28 6.38 -6.08 -1.18
CA ILE A 28 6.71 -5.64 -2.54
C ILE A 28 6.91 -4.13 -2.58
N PHE A 29 7.91 -3.67 -3.33
CA PHE A 29 8.18 -2.26 -3.59
C PHE A 29 7.63 -1.89 -4.97
N LEU A 30 6.96 -0.75 -5.04
CA LEU A 30 6.22 -0.28 -6.20
C LEU A 30 6.46 1.22 -6.39
N GLU A 31 6.30 1.68 -7.62
CA GLU A 31 6.22 3.10 -7.94
C GLU A 31 4.93 3.34 -8.72
N ILE A 32 3.99 4.07 -8.11
CA ILE A 32 2.71 4.43 -8.75
C ILE A 32 2.79 5.90 -9.14
N GLY A 33 2.88 6.16 -10.44
CA GLY A 33 3.14 7.50 -10.96
C GLY A 33 4.54 7.98 -10.57
N SER A 34 4.65 8.84 -9.56
CA SER A 34 5.93 9.31 -8.99
C SER A 34 5.98 9.15 -7.47
N GLN A 35 5.16 8.22 -6.95
CA GLN A 35 5.06 7.93 -5.52
C GLN A 35 5.63 6.54 -5.25
N PRO A 36 6.74 6.43 -4.49
CA PRO A 36 7.26 5.14 -4.06
C PRO A 36 6.39 4.60 -2.92
N VAL A 37 5.92 3.36 -3.08
CA VAL A 37 4.99 2.68 -2.17
C VAL A 37 5.54 1.30 -1.85
N VAL A 38 5.38 0.86 -0.61
CA VAL A 38 5.66 -0.52 -0.20
C VAL A 38 4.40 -1.15 0.37
N VAL A 39 4.12 -2.38 -0.06
CA VAL A 39 3.00 -3.18 0.45
C VAL A 39 3.56 -4.34 1.27
N PHE A 40 3.10 -4.49 2.50
CA PHE A 40 3.46 -5.57 3.42
C PHE A 40 2.29 -6.52 3.63
N ASN A 41 2.56 -7.82 3.74
CA ASN A 41 1.62 -8.79 4.29
C ASN A 41 2.06 -9.17 5.72
N ILE A 42 1.33 -8.70 6.73
CA ILE A 42 1.65 -8.93 8.14
C ILE A 42 0.50 -9.68 8.79
N ALA A 43 0.76 -10.92 9.19
CA ALA A 43 -0.23 -11.83 9.79
C ALA A 43 -1.48 -11.98 8.91
N GLY A 44 -1.31 -12.00 7.58
CA GLY A 44 -2.40 -12.13 6.61
C GLY A 44 -3.13 -10.82 6.27
N ASN A 45 -2.69 -9.69 6.83
CA ASN A 45 -3.28 -8.37 6.56
C ASN A 45 -2.33 -7.56 5.67
N PHE A 46 -2.90 -6.88 4.68
CA PHE A 46 -2.13 -6.07 3.74
C PHE A 46 -2.10 -4.60 4.17
N PHE A 47 -0.91 -4.01 4.16
CA PHE A 47 -0.67 -2.62 4.50
C PHE A 47 0.14 -1.96 3.39
N ALA A 48 -0.38 -0.86 2.82
CA ALA A 48 0.34 -0.03 1.87
C ALA A 48 0.78 1.27 2.56
N ILE A 49 2.07 1.59 2.52
CA ILE A 49 2.63 2.84 3.04
C ILE A 49 3.59 3.45 2.02
N GLY A 50 3.88 4.75 2.15
CA GLY A 50 4.95 5.35 1.36
C GLY A 50 6.30 4.71 1.73
N ASP A 51 7.10 4.39 0.72
CA ASP A 51 8.48 3.91 0.91
C ASP A 51 9.43 5.10 1.17
N VAL A 52 9.14 5.82 2.26
CA VAL A 52 9.88 7.00 2.71
C VAL A 52 9.92 6.97 4.23
N CYS A 53 11.13 6.96 4.81
CA CYS A 53 11.28 7.16 6.24
C CYS A 53 11.00 8.62 6.60
N THR A 54 10.17 8.84 7.61
CA THR A 54 9.83 10.18 8.08
C THR A 54 10.89 10.79 9.01
N HIS A 55 11.95 10.04 9.38
CA HIS A 55 12.97 10.48 10.33
C HIS A 55 13.97 11.47 9.71
N ASP A 56 14.65 11.10 8.61
CA ASP A 56 15.73 11.90 8.00
C ASP A 56 15.61 12.06 6.48
N ARG A 57 14.38 12.14 5.96
CA ARG A 57 14.04 12.22 4.50
C ARG A 57 14.19 10.90 3.73
N GLY A 58 14.27 9.75 4.42
CA GLY A 58 14.41 8.43 3.80
C GLY A 58 15.58 7.65 4.36
#